data_AF-A0A2D6KCX6-F1
#
_entry.id   AF-A0A2D6KCX6-F1
#
_cell.length_a   1.000
_cell.length_b   1.000
_cell.length_c   1.000
_cell.angle_alpha   90.00
_cell.angle_beta   90.00
_cell.angle_gamma   90.00
#
_symmetry.space_group_name_H-M   'P 1'
#
loop_
_entity.id
_entity.type
_entity.pdbx_description
1 polymer ?
#
loop_
_entity_poly.entity_id
_entity_poly.type
_entity_poly.pdbx_seq_one_letter_code
_entity_poly.pdbx_strand_id
1 'polypeptide(L)'
;MRLKKRQKILIAIVLIIILALFLFSILNIATFHNLDDLKEARKACLSSNIGNKCSFELKEEKIEGICKTIKFGKVICKPAPSQIN
;
A
#
# COMPACT_ATOMS: atom_id res chain seq x y z
N MET A 1 19.54 -10.61 48.31
CA MET A 1 18.22 -10.50 47.64
C MET A 1 18.09 -9.35 46.61
N ARG A 2 19.18 -8.66 46.20
CA ARG A 2 19.10 -7.51 45.26
C ARG A 2 19.29 -7.84 43.78
N LEU A 3 19.96 -8.95 43.42
CA LEU A 3 20.11 -9.38 42.02
C LEU A 3 18.76 -9.78 41.37
N LYS A 4 17.86 -10.43 42.11
CA LYS A 4 16.53 -10.84 41.64
C LYS A 4 15.63 -9.64 41.25
N LYS A 5 15.85 -8.47 41.87
CA LYS A 5 15.07 -7.24 41.59
C LYS A 5 15.55 -6.55 40.32
N ARG A 6 16.87 -6.50 40.10
CA ARG A 6 17.48 -5.96 38.86
C ARG A 6 17.14 -6.82 37.64
N GLN A 7 17.15 -8.15 37.77
CA GLN A 7 16.74 -9.04 36.68
C GLN A 7 15.27 -8.86 36.27
N LYS A 8 14.35 -8.73 37.23
CA LYS A 8 12.92 -8.50 36.93
C LYS A 8 12.68 -7.18 36.19
N ILE A 9 13.46 -6.14 36.51
CA ILE A 9 13.38 -4.84 35.83
C ILE A 9 13.85 -4.97 34.38
N LEU A 10 14.96 -5.66 34.13
CA LEU A 10 15.47 -5.89 32.77
C LEU A 10 14.47 -6.68 31.91
N ILE A 11 13.88 -7.74 32.47
CA ILE A 11 12.86 -8.55 31.77
C ILE A 11 11.63 -7.70 31.43
N ALA A 12 11.17 -6.86 32.35
CA ALA A 12 10.03 -5.97 32.11
C ALA A 12 10.31 -4.96 30.98
N ILE A 13 11.51 -4.39 30.94
CA ILE A 13 11.90 -3.45 29.86
C ILE A 13 11.92 -4.17 28.51
N VAL A 14 12.51 -5.37 28.44
CA VAL A 14 12.56 -6.17 27.21
C VAL A 14 11.15 -6.50 26.72
N LEU A 15 10.23 -6.88 27.61
CA LEU A 15 8.84 -7.15 27.25
C LEU A 15 8.13 -5.91 26.71
N ILE A 16 8.33 -4.74 27.33
CA ILE A 16 7.75 -3.47 26.86
C ILE A 16 8.27 -3.13 25.46
N ILE A 17 9.57 -3.30 25.19
CA ILE A 17 10.16 -3.04 23.88
C ILE A 17 9.56 -3.97 22.82
N ILE A 18 9.44 -5.28 23.11
CA ILE A 18 8.82 -6.25 22.20
C ILE A 18 7.37 -5.87 21.90
N LEU A 19 6.59 -5.51 22.94
CA LEU A 19 5.21 -5.07 22.79
C LEU A 19 5.10 -3.80 21.93
N ALA A 20 5.99 -2.82 22.14
CA ALA A 20 6.02 -1.59 21.35
C ALA A 20 6.37 -1.87 19.88
N LEU A 21 7.34 -2.75 19.61
CA LEU A 21 7.69 -3.15 18.24
C LEU A 21 6.55 -3.88 17.54
N PHE A 22 5.83 -4.73 18.27
CA PHE A 22 4.67 -5.44 17.75
C PHE A 22 3.52 -4.47 17.41
N LEU A 23 3.22 -3.53 18.31
CA LEU A 23 2.23 -2.47 18.07
C LEU A 23 2.61 -1.56 16.90
N PHE A 24 3.89 -1.21 16.76
CA PHE A 24 4.38 -0.42 15.62
C PHE A 24 4.23 -1.18 14.30
N SER A 25 4.51 -2.48 14.31
CA SER A 25 4.30 -3.35 13.15
C SER A 25 2.82 -3.40 12.75
N ILE A 26 1.91 -3.56 13.72
CA ILE A 26 0.46 -3.54 13.47
C ILE A 26 -0.01 -2.19 12.92
N LEU A 27 0.49 -1.08 13.46
CA LEU A 27 0.13 0.27 13.01
C LEU A 27 0.56 0.54 11.55
N ASN A 28 1.70 -0.02 11.13
CA ASN A 28 2.16 0.10 9.75
C ASN A 28 1.32 -0.73 8.75
N ILE A 29 0.72 -1.85 9.16
CA ILE A 29 -0.14 -2.65 8.28
C ILE A 29 -1.42 -1.87 7.89
N ALA A 30 -1.98 -1.10 8.82
CA ALA A 30 -3.25 -0.39 8.60
C ALA A 30 -3.15 0.82 7.65
N THR A 31 -1.95 1.32 7.36
CA THR A 31 -1.75 2.57 6.61
C THR A 31 -1.38 2.37 5.13
N PHE A 32 -1.16 1.12 4.67
CA PHE A 32 -0.56 0.86 3.35
C PHE A 32 -1.54 0.58 2.19
N HIS A 33 -2.86 0.54 2.40
CA HIS A 33 -3.79 0.07 1.37
C HIS A 33 -4.21 1.07 0.28
N ASN A 34 -3.83 2.35 0.34
CA ASN A 34 -4.32 3.37 -0.62
C ASN A 34 -3.36 3.68 -1.78
N LEU A 35 -2.08 3.30 -1.67
CA LEU A 35 -1.08 3.65 -2.69
C LEU A 35 -0.92 2.57 -3.76
N ASP A 36 -1.46 1.38 -3.54
CA ASP A 36 -1.28 0.25 -4.45
C ASP A 36 -2.19 0.34 -5.69
N ASP A 37 -3.38 0.93 -5.54
CA ASP A 37 -4.35 1.16 -6.62
C ASP A 37 -3.75 1.99 -7.78
N LEU A 38 -3.04 3.08 -7.44
CA LEU A 38 -2.42 3.95 -8.44
C LEU A 38 -1.21 3.27 -9.11
N LYS A 39 -0.51 2.40 -8.40
CA LYS A 39 0.61 1.63 -8.98
C LYS A 39 0.09 0.64 -10.01
N GLU A 40 -1.02 -0.04 -9.72
CA GLU A 40 -1.60 -1.02 -10.63
C GLU A 40 -2.16 -0.37 -11.90
N ALA A 41 -2.87 0.76 -11.74
CA ALA A 41 -3.32 1.58 -12.86
C ALA A 41 -2.16 2.07 -13.74
N ARG A 42 -0.99 2.35 -13.14
CA ARG A 42 0.22 2.73 -13.89
C ARG A 42 0.83 1.53 -14.62
N LYS A 43 0.96 0.38 -13.96
CA LYS A 43 1.54 -0.84 -14.55
C LYS A 43 0.82 -1.26 -15.82
N ALA A 44 -0.51 -1.16 -15.84
CA ALA A 44 -1.34 -1.47 -17.00
C ALA A 44 -0.97 -0.66 -18.27
N CYS A 45 -0.26 0.47 -18.12
CA CYS A 45 0.19 1.33 -19.19
C CYS A 45 1.72 1.43 -19.35
N LEU A 46 2.52 0.71 -18.55
CA LEU A 46 3.98 0.76 -18.67
C LEU A 46 4.48 0.12 -19.98
N SER A 47 3.79 -0.90 -20.46
CA SER A 47 4.14 -1.66 -21.67
C SER A 47 3.29 -1.27 -22.88
N SER A 48 2.50 -0.20 -22.78
CA SER A 48 1.50 0.19 -23.79
C SER A 48 1.57 1.69 -24.09
N ASN A 49 1.19 2.09 -25.29
CA ASN A 49 1.24 3.49 -25.70
C ASN A 49 0.05 4.29 -25.17
N ILE A 50 0.23 5.62 -25.09
CA ILE A 50 -0.86 6.56 -24.80
C ILE A 50 -1.96 6.36 -25.85
N GLY A 51 -3.22 6.28 -25.39
CA GLY A 51 -4.39 6.04 -26.24
C GLY A 51 -4.76 4.56 -26.39
N ASN A 52 -3.90 3.63 -25.99
CA ASN A 52 -4.25 2.21 -26.01
C ASN A 52 -5.22 1.85 -24.88
N LYS A 53 -6.01 0.81 -25.13
CA LYS A 53 -6.85 0.18 -24.09
C LYS A 53 -5.96 -0.43 -23.02
N CYS A 54 -6.40 -0.32 -21.77
CA CYS A 54 -5.76 -0.90 -20.61
C CYS A 54 -6.82 -1.51 -19.68
N SER A 55 -6.42 -2.50 -18.91
CA SER A 55 -7.27 -3.09 -17.87
C SER A 55 -6.42 -3.53 -16.69
N PHE A 56 -6.97 -3.37 -15.48
CA PHE A 56 -6.35 -3.81 -14.23
C PHE A 56 -7.44 -4.14 -13.21
N GLU A 57 -7.08 -4.89 -12.18
CA GLU A 57 -7.97 -5.21 -11.08
C GLU A 57 -7.80 -4.19 -9.95
N LEU A 58 -8.90 -3.68 -9.43
CA LEU A 58 -8.98 -2.73 -8.33
C LEU A 58 -10.09 -3.18 -7.38
N LYS A 59 -9.75 -3.53 -6.14
CA LYS A 59 -10.73 -3.96 -5.12
C LYS A 59 -11.68 -5.04 -5.64
N GLU A 60 -11.12 -6.06 -6.31
CA GLU A 60 -11.86 -7.19 -6.91
C GLU A 60 -12.73 -6.81 -8.13
N GLU A 61 -12.70 -5.55 -8.56
CA GLU A 61 -13.36 -5.09 -9.77
C GLU A 61 -12.35 -4.97 -10.91
N LYS A 62 -12.74 -5.48 -12.08
CA LYS A 62 -11.96 -5.29 -13.29
C LYS A 62 -12.25 -3.90 -13.85
N ILE A 63 -11.25 -3.03 -13.80
CA ILE A 63 -11.32 -1.69 -14.37
C ILE A 63 -10.79 -1.73 -15.80
N GLU A 64 -11.58 -1.20 -16.74
CA GLU A 64 -11.19 -1.04 -18.14
C GLU A 64 -11.13 0.44 -18.51
N GLY A 65 -10.13 0.81 -19.31
CA GLY A 65 -9.84 2.21 -19.58
C GLY A 65 -8.89 2.43 -20.76
N ILE A 66 -8.36 3.64 -20.80
CA ILE A 66 -7.39 4.08 -21.83
C ILE A 66 -6.17 4.70 -21.15
N CYS A 67 -4.98 4.35 -21.64
CA CYS A 67 -3.74 4.94 -21.17
C CYS A 67 -3.69 6.44 -21.48
N LYS A 68 -3.63 7.27 -20.44
CA LYS A 68 -3.53 8.72 -20.56
C LYS A 68 -2.41 9.27 -19.70
N THR A 69 -1.76 10.31 -20.22
CA THR A 69 -0.78 11.08 -19.47
C THR A 69 -1.49 11.97 -18.45
N ILE A 70 -1.03 11.90 -17.20
CA ILE A 70 -1.39 12.79 -16.11
C ILE A 70 -0.23 13.75 -15.80
N LYS A 71 -0.32 14.48 -14.69
CA LYS A 71 0.70 15.45 -14.27
C LYS A 71 2.11 14.83 -14.29
N PHE A 72 3.08 15.64 -14.70
CA PHE A 72 4.51 15.28 -14.76
C PHE A 72 4.86 14.12 -15.72
N GLY A 73 4.09 13.94 -16.80
CA GLY A 73 4.42 12.96 -17.84
C GLY A 73 4.19 11.50 -17.44
N LYS A 74 3.58 11.24 -16.28
CA LYS A 74 3.22 9.88 -15.86
C LYS A 74 2.03 9.39 -16.69
N VAL A 75 2.08 8.17 -17.18
CA VAL A 75 0.95 7.53 -17.87
C VAL A 75 0.24 6.60 -16.90
N ILE A 76 -1.09 6.66 -16.86
CA ILE A 76 -1.94 5.77 -16.07
C ILE A 76 -3.11 5.27 -16.91
N CYS A 77 -3.69 4.15 -16.51
CA CYS A 77 -4.95 3.67 -17.04
C CYS A 77 -6.10 4.51 -16.49
N LYS A 78 -6.75 5.33 -17.35
CA LYS A 78 -7.92 6.12 -16.97
C LYS A 78 -9.20 5.34 -17.28
N PRO A 79 -10.08 5.06 -16.31
CA PRO A 79 -11.34 4.33 -16.53
C PRO A 79 -12.22 5.00 -17.58
N ALA A 80 -12.99 4.20 -18.32
CA ALA A 80 -14.03 4.71 -19.20
C ALA A 80 -15.18 5.35 -18.38
N PRO A 81 -15.83 6.41 -18.89
CA PRO A 81 -16.88 7.12 -18.15
C PRO A 81 -18.09 6.25 -17.78
N SER A 82 -18.33 5.15 -18.48
CA SER A 82 -19.40 4.18 -18.18
C SER A 82 -19.11 3.30 -16.95
N GLN A 83 -17.88 3.30 -16.44
CA GLN A 83 -17.45 2.50 -15.29
C GLN A 83 -17.45 3.33 -13.98
N ILE A 84 -17.91 4.58 -14.04
CA ILE A 84 -17.99 5.51 -12.91
C ILE A 84 -19.48 5.77 -12.68
N ASN A 85 -20.15 4.89 -11.94
CA ASN A 85 -21.53 5.05 -11.50
C ASN A 85 -21.60 4.97 -9.98
#